data_AF-A0A256WK02-F1
#
_entry.id   AF-A0A256WK02-F1
#
_cell.length_a   1.000
_cell.length_b   1.000
_cell.length_c   1.000
_cell.angle_alpha   90.00
_cell.angle_beta   90.00
_cell.angle_gamma   90.00
#
_symmetry.space_group_name_H-M   'P 1'
#
loop_
_entity.id
_entity.type
_entity.pdbx_description
1 polymer ?
#
loop_
_entity_poly.entity_id
_entity_poly.type
_entity_poly.pdbx_seq_one_letter_code
_entity_poly.pdbx_strand_id
1 'polypeptide(L)'
;MKKLLSILALAAVILSSCVKDDPIEQPPTPTPTPSEIKIVVNELITKNEVNPYYVDVNGDACDWVELYNNGTEAVNIGGLFISDEGAESPVEDMHEIATTDASITTVQPNDYIVLIFGAADASGADVEGIIDGKIFIGTGLSTSKDLAIGLFDTDKKLIDNSPDFTSLENEKSLGRETDGAENWIVFSVPTPGTANSDVALPANVLINELMTKVLSENFAFFTEESGDFADWVELVNTGETDLDLAGLYFSDKGENALEEDMFLVPDTDAAATTVTAGGRLMVVFGAADADGNDIDGIFDGILFIPTGLKTSKDEAVAIFNADKSLLTVSEKFNEDGPFGELEDNKSLGRVTDAAEAWKVFDVPTPNAENTTIILDPADVLVNELMSKVLTEDYAFFVEESGDFADWVELVNTGETDMNLAGYYISDKGEGAADDDLFLIPDTDASATTVPAGGRLMIVFGAADADGNDIDGTFDGILFIPTGLKASKDEAVSIFNPDKTLMTVSEKFNEDGPFGELEDDKSLGRVNDGATEWQVFDVPTPNASNQ
;
A
#
# COMPACT_ATOMS: atom_id res chain seq x y z
N MET A 1 37.95 58.85 -6.00
CA MET A 1 37.41 57.56 -5.50
C MET A 1 35.95 57.77 -5.09
N LYS A 2 35.07 56.92 -5.63
CA LYS A 2 33.63 56.66 -5.33
C LYS A 2 32.58 57.74 -5.68
N LYS A 3 31.43 57.29 -6.21
CA LYS A 3 30.53 57.88 -7.24
C LYS A 3 29.04 57.87 -6.82
N LEU A 4 28.28 58.87 -7.33
CA LEU A 4 26.84 58.94 -7.76
C LEU A 4 25.73 58.66 -6.70
N LEU A 5 24.51 59.22 -6.71
CA LEU A 5 23.60 59.74 -7.77
C LEU A 5 22.52 60.69 -7.17
N SER A 6 21.91 61.55 -8.00
CA SER A 6 20.97 62.64 -7.66
C SER A 6 19.48 62.30 -7.84
N ILE A 7 18.59 62.95 -7.07
CA ILE A 7 17.11 62.96 -7.23
C ILE A 7 16.64 64.42 -7.31
N LEU A 8 15.71 64.75 -8.22
CA LEU A 8 15.00 66.04 -8.25
C LEU A 8 13.49 65.82 -8.50
N ALA A 9 12.67 66.44 -7.65
CA ALA A 9 11.21 66.41 -7.66
C ALA A 9 10.62 67.63 -8.39
N LEU A 10 9.41 67.51 -8.95
CA LEU A 10 8.60 68.67 -9.35
C LEU A 10 7.10 68.42 -9.13
N ALA A 11 6.44 69.45 -8.57
CA ALA A 11 5.06 69.45 -8.09
C ALA A 11 4.05 69.99 -9.13
N ALA A 12 2.78 69.66 -8.88
CA ALA A 12 1.61 69.85 -9.73
C ALA A 12 0.98 71.27 -9.69
N VAL A 13 0.24 71.63 -10.74
CA VAL A 13 -0.74 72.72 -10.79
C VAL A 13 -2.01 72.23 -11.51
N ILE A 14 -3.17 72.49 -10.92
CA ILE A 14 -4.50 72.15 -11.45
C ILE A 14 -5.19 73.46 -11.89
N LEU A 15 -5.78 73.48 -13.09
CA LEU A 15 -6.81 74.44 -13.49
C LEU A 15 -7.94 73.70 -14.23
N SER A 16 -9.16 74.06 -13.86
CA SER A 16 -10.44 73.57 -14.37
C SER A 16 -10.91 74.40 -15.57
N SER A 17 -11.45 73.75 -16.61
CA SER A 17 -12.54 74.30 -17.43
C SER A 17 -13.32 73.20 -18.16
N CYS A 18 -14.63 73.17 -17.98
CA CYS A 18 -15.57 72.31 -18.69
C CYS A 18 -15.86 72.83 -20.11
N VAL A 19 -15.84 71.94 -21.10
CA VAL A 19 -16.58 72.06 -22.37
C VAL A 19 -17.31 70.73 -22.59
N LYS A 20 -18.58 70.80 -23.00
CA LYS A 20 -19.38 69.64 -23.41
C LYS A 20 -18.94 69.25 -24.83
N ASP A 21 -18.45 68.03 -24.99
CA ASP A 21 -18.22 67.40 -26.29
C ASP A 21 -19.30 66.33 -26.55
N ASP A 22 -19.81 66.33 -27.78
CA ASP A 22 -20.71 65.31 -28.33
C ASP A 22 -20.08 63.91 -28.22
N PRO A 23 -20.88 62.84 -28.06
CA PRO A 23 -20.33 61.49 -27.95
C PRO A 23 -19.62 61.12 -29.25
N ILE A 24 -18.32 60.92 -29.13
CA ILE A 24 -17.46 60.30 -30.15
C ILE A 24 -18.04 58.90 -30.38
N GLU A 25 -18.51 58.60 -31.60
CA GLU A 25 -18.83 57.23 -32.00
C GLU A 25 -17.59 56.36 -31.73
N GLN A 26 -17.74 55.38 -30.83
CA GLN A 26 -16.72 54.38 -30.64
C GLN A 26 -16.42 53.72 -31.99
N PRO A 27 -15.14 53.51 -32.36
CA PRO A 27 -14.83 52.62 -33.47
C PRO A 27 -15.54 51.29 -33.23
N PRO A 28 -16.05 50.62 -34.29
CA PRO A 28 -16.79 49.38 -34.12
C PRO A 28 -15.94 48.43 -33.27
N THR A 29 -16.52 47.97 -32.16
CA THR A 29 -15.95 46.89 -31.36
C THR A 29 -15.62 45.77 -32.33
N PRO A 30 -14.37 45.25 -32.36
CA PRO A 30 -14.06 44.13 -33.23
C PRO A 30 -15.10 43.04 -32.96
N THR A 31 -15.80 42.64 -34.02
CA THR A 31 -16.62 41.43 -34.00
C THR A 31 -15.71 40.32 -33.46
N PRO A 32 -16.10 39.58 -32.41
CA PRO A 32 -15.27 38.48 -31.93
C PRO A 32 -15.00 37.56 -33.12
N THR A 33 -13.72 37.43 -33.46
CA THR A 33 -13.19 36.36 -34.31
C THR A 33 -13.72 35.04 -33.74
N PRO A 34 -14.12 34.05 -34.57
CA PRO A 34 -14.61 32.77 -34.09
C PRO A 34 -13.70 32.25 -32.97
N SER A 35 -14.30 31.92 -31.82
CA SER A 35 -13.57 31.50 -30.63
C SER A 35 -12.60 30.40 -31.01
N GLU A 36 -11.31 30.60 -30.69
CA GLU A 36 -10.28 29.58 -30.75
C GLU A 36 -10.66 28.49 -29.74
N ILE A 37 -11.53 27.55 -30.13
CA ILE A 37 -11.75 26.33 -29.37
C ILE A 37 -10.42 25.58 -29.41
N LYS A 38 -9.76 25.46 -28.25
CA LYS A 38 -8.44 24.82 -28.10
C LYS A 38 -8.52 23.31 -27.80
N ILE A 39 -9.66 22.70 -28.10
CA ILE A 39 -9.83 21.25 -28.07
C ILE A 39 -9.36 20.69 -29.41
N VAL A 40 -8.51 19.67 -29.34
CA VAL A 40 -7.94 18.99 -30.50
C VAL A 40 -8.15 17.49 -30.36
N VAL A 41 -8.15 16.77 -31.48
CA VAL A 41 -8.04 15.31 -31.48
C VAL A 41 -6.62 14.96 -31.06
N ASN A 42 -6.45 14.14 -30.03
CA ASN A 42 -5.15 13.85 -29.43
C ASN A 42 -4.63 12.46 -29.81
N GLU A 43 -5.50 11.45 -29.69
CA GLU A 43 -5.19 10.05 -29.93
C GLU A 43 -6.47 9.30 -30.34
N LEU A 44 -6.33 8.23 -31.11
CA LEU A 44 -7.43 7.35 -31.50
C LEU A 44 -6.96 5.90 -31.66
N ILE A 45 -7.87 4.96 -31.46
CA ILE A 45 -7.67 3.54 -31.78
C ILE A 45 -8.91 2.96 -32.43
N THR A 46 -8.70 2.04 -33.37
CA THR A 46 -9.77 1.42 -34.17
C THR A 46 -9.96 -0.07 -33.92
N LYS A 47 -9.10 -0.66 -33.08
CA LYS A 47 -9.20 -2.04 -32.60
C LYS A 47 -8.14 -2.33 -31.54
N ASN A 48 -8.56 -2.74 -30.35
CA ASN A 48 -7.66 -3.18 -29.30
C ASN A 48 -8.27 -4.34 -28.51
N GLU A 49 -7.89 -5.57 -28.87
CA GLU A 49 -8.40 -6.78 -28.19
C GLU A 49 -7.53 -7.20 -27.00
N VAL A 50 -6.35 -6.60 -26.83
CA VAL A 50 -5.38 -6.99 -25.79
C VAL A 50 -5.60 -6.22 -24.49
N ASN A 51 -5.80 -4.91 -24.57
CA ASN A 51 -6.06 -4.06 -23.39
C ASN A 51 -7.07 -2.95 -23.74
N PRO A 52 -8.35 -3.30 -24.00
CA PRO A 52 -9.36 -2.33 -24.41
C PRO A 52 -9.66 -1.31 -23.30
N TYR A 53 -9.82 -0.05 -23.68
CA TYR A 53 -10.28 1.00 -22.75
C TYR A 53 -11.71 0.74 -22.26
N TYR A 54 -12.54 0.16 -23.12
CA TYR A 54 -13.92 -0.18 -22.82
C TYR A 54 -14.31 -1.46 -23.55
N VAL A 55 -15.04 -2.32 -22.85
CA VAL A 55 -15.66 -3.52 -23.39
C VAL A 55 -17.16 -3.37 -23.21
N ASP A 56 -17.94 -3.61 -24.27
CA ASP A 56 -19.39 -3.50 -24.18
C ASP A 56 -20.03 -4.68 -23.43
N VAL A 57 -21.35 -4.64 -23.25
CA VAL A 57 -22.08 -5.68 -22.52
C VAL A 57 -22.07 -7.05 -23.21
N ASN A 58 -21.67 -7.10 -24.49
CA ASN A 58 -21.55 -8.33 -25.26
C ASN A 58 -20.13 -8.93 -25.19
N GLY A 59 -19.18 -8.22 -24.57
CA GLY A 59 -17.78 -8.63 -24.48
C GLY A 59 -16.94 -8.14 -25.67
N ASP A 60 -17.47 -7.23 -26.49
CA ASP A 60 -16.76 -6.70 -27.64
C ASP A 60 -15.93 -5.46 -27.24
N ALA A 61 -14.64 -5.47 -27.60
CA ALA A 61 -13.75 -4.34 -27.38
C ALA A 61 -14.19 -3.14 -28.23
N CYS A 62 -14.34 -1.98 -27.59
CA CYS A 62 -14.77 -0.75 -28.24
C CYS A 62 -13.59 0.10 -28.71
N ASP A 63 -13.85 0.88 -29.76
CA ASP A 63 -12.94 1.87 -30.27
C ASP A 63 -13.03 3.15 -29.44
N TRP A 64 -12.05 4.04 -29.58
CA TRP A 64 -12.14 5.33 -28.93
C TRP A 64 -11.35 6.43 -29.64
N VAL A 65 -11.77 7.66 -29.36
CA VAL A 65 -11.08 8.89 -29.72
C VAL A 65 -10.90 9.72 -28.46
N GLU A 66 -9.68 10.19 -28.23
CA GLU A 66 -9.36 11.13 -27.17
C GLU A 66 -9.29 12.56 -27.70
N LEU A 67 -9.88 13.48 -26.97
CA LEU A 67 -9.74 14.92 -27.17
C LEU A 67 -8.91 15.53 -26.04
N TYR A 68 -8.03 16.47 -26.40
CA TYR A 68 -7.17 17.20 -25.45
C TYR A 68 -7.46 18.69 -25.46
N ASN A 69 -7.52 19.30 -24.28
CA ASN A 69 -7.64 20.75 -24.14
C ASN A 69 -6.26 21.42 -24.09
N ASN A 70 -5.75 21.85 -25.24
CA ASN A 70 -4.49 22.57 -25.38
C ASN A 70 -4.63 24.09 -25.05
N GLY A 71 -5.64 24.44 -24.25
CA GLY A 71 -5.96 25.80 -23.85
C GLY A 71 -5.69 26.05 -22.37
N THR A 72 -5.85 27.31 -21.95
CA THR A 72 -5.72 27.71 -20.53
C THR A 72 -7.07 27.86 -19.82
N GLU A 73 -8.17 27.58 -20.50
CA GLU A 73 -9.54 27.69 -19.96
C GLU A 73 -10.27 26.35 -20.17
N ALA A 74 -11.17 26.01 -19.26
CA ALA A 74 -11.99 24.81 -19.38
C ALA A 74 -12.91 24.92 -20.60
N VAL A 75 -13.06 23.84 -21.37
CA VAL A 75 -13.89 23.80 -22.57
C VAL A 75 -14.97 22.74 -22.40
N ASN A 76 -16.23 23.14 -22.56
CA ASN A 76 -17.34 22.20 -22.65
C ASN A 76 -17.50 21.74 -24.11
N ILE A 77 -17.31 20.44 -24.35
CA ILE A 77 -17.40 19.82 -25.67
C ILE A 77 -18.81 19.33 -26.02
N GLY A 78 -19.77 19.41 -25.09
CA GLY A 78 -21.16 19.05 -25.34
C GLY A 78 -21.75 19.92 -26.46
N GLY A 79 -22.33 19.29 -27.48
CA GLY A 79 -22.90 19.92 -28.66
C GLY A 79 -21.91 20.19 -29.79
N LEU A 80 -20.61 19.91 -29.59
CA LEU A 80 -19.67 19.79 -30.70
C LEU A 80 -20.01 18.54 -31.53
N PHE A 81 -19.48 18.47 -32.75
CA PHE A 81 -19.71 17.33 -33.65
C PHE A 81 -18.39 16.60 -33.93
N ILE A 82 -18.46 15.28 -34.07
CA ILE A 82 -17.34 14.41 -34.44
C ILE A 82 -17.74 13.51 -35.61
N SER A 83 -16.80 13.16 -36.48
CA SER A 83 -17.01 12.26 -37.61
C SER A 83 -15.74 11.48 -37.92
N ASP A 84 -15.90 10.30 -38.51
CA ASP A 84 -14.88 9.34 -38.95
C ASP A 84 -14.53 9.46 -40.46
N GLU A 85 -15.18 10.40 -41.17
CA GLU A 85 -14.91 10.73 -42.58
C GLU A 85 -13.94 11.93 -42.76
N GLY A 86 -13.44 12.50 -41.66
CA GLY A 86 -12.43 13.55 -41.63
C GLY A 86 -12.93 14.97 -41.91
N ALA A 87 -12.06 15.84 -42.44
CA ALA A 87 -12.34 17.27 -42.59
C ALA A 87 -13.48 17.61 -43.57
N GLU A 88 -13.76 16.71 -44.51
CA GLU A 88 -14.75 16.87 -45.57
C GLU A 88 -16.04 16.08 -45.29
N SER A 89 -16.26 15.63 -44.05
CA SER A 89 -17.45 14.89 -43.65
C SER A 89 -18.73 15.61 -44.09
N PRO A 90 -19.66 14.89 -44.73
CA PRO A 90 -21.02 15.39 -44.93
C PRO A 90 -21.68 15.69 -43.58
N VAL A 91 -22.53 16.71 -43.55
CA VAL A 91 -23.21 17.16 -42.33
C VAL A 91 -24.10 16.05 -41.72
N GLU A 92 -24.62 15.18 -42.57
CA GLU A 92 -25.44 14.03 -42.20
C GLU A 92 -24.66 12.90 -41.51
N ASP A 93 -23.33 12.84 -41.68
CA ASP A 93 -22.45 11.81 -41.12
C ASP A 93 -21.67 12.33 -39.89
N MET A 94 -22.09 13.47 -39.34
CA MET A 94 -21.54 14.06 -38.12
C MET A 94 -22.37 13.65 -36.90
N HIS A 95 -21.71 13.14 -35.88
CA HIS A 95 -22.31 12.76 -34.60
C HIS A 95 -22.17 13.89 -33.58
N GLU A 96 -23.29 14.31 -32.97
CA GLU A 96 -23.28 15.32 -31.92
C GLU A 96 -22.84 14.72 -30.59
N ILE A 97 -21.85 15.32 -29.94
CA ILE A 97 -21.44 14.96 -28.59
C ILE A 97 -22.55 15.39 -27.62
N ALA A 98 -23.04 14.46 -26.81
CA ALA A 98 -24.20 14.69 -25.95
C ALA A 98 -24.05 15.90 -25.02
N THR A 99 -25.15 16.62 -24.79
CA THR A 99 -25.19 17.85 -23.96
C THR A 99 -25.81 17.62 -22.58
N THR A 100 -26.12 16.36 -22.24
CA THR A 100 -26.98 16.02 -21.10
C THR A 100 -26.30 16.21 -19.74
N ASP A 101 -24.96 16.19 -19.68
CA ASP A 101 -24.21 16.42 -18.44
C ASP A 101 -22.92 17.20 -18.69
N ALA A 102 -22.96 18.49 -18.36
CA ALA A 102 -21.81 19.38 -18.50
C ALA A 102 -20.67 19.06 -17.52
N SER A 103 -20.91 18.31 -16.43
CA SER A 103 -19.84 17.88 -15.52
C SER A 103 -18.96 16.79 -16.13
N ILE A 104 -19.51 16.02 -17.08
CA ILE A 104 -18.77 15.02 -17.86
C ILE A 104 -18.14 15.66 -19.10
N THR A 105 -18.86 16.54 -19.81
CA THR A 105 -18.38 17.09 -21.09
C THR A 105 -17.48 18.32 -20.95
N THR A 106 -17.11 18.72 -19.74
CA THR A 106 -16.20 19.85 -19.52
C THR A 106 -14.77 19.37 -19.29
N VAL A 107 -13.90 19.64 -20.25
CA VAL A 107 -12.47 19.31 -20.21
C VAL A 107 -11.69 20.47 -19.59
N GLN A 108 -10.98 20.23 -18.49
CA GLN A 108 -10.16 21.25 -17.84
C GLN A 108 -8.95 21.65 -18.71
N PRO A 109 -8.27 22.78 -18.45
CA PRO A 109 -7.04 23.13 -19.14
C PRO A 109 -5.98 22.03 -19.04
N ASN A 110 -5.40 21.62 -20.17
CA ASN A 110 -4.42 20.53 -20.28
C ASN A 110 -4.94 19.16 -19.82
N ASP A 111 -6.25 18.95 -19.88
CA ASP A 111 -6.91 17.70 -19.51
C ASP A 111 -7.45 16.98 -20.76
N TYR A 112 -7.86 15.73 -20.57
CA TYR A 112 -8.26 14.80 -21.63
C TYR A 112 -9.72 14.38 -21.47
N ILE A 113 -10.32 13.92 -22.56
CA ILE A 113 -11.60 13.23 -22.50
C ILE A 113 -11.70 12.18 -23.59
N VAL A 114 -12.16 10.99 -23.21
CA VAL A 114 -12.28 9.85 -24.11
C VAL A 114 -13.73 9.69 -24.56
N LEU A 115 -13.91 9.59 -25.87
CA LEU A 115 -15.18 9.29 -26.54
C LEU A 115 -15.13 7.82 -26.98
N ILE A 116 -16.09 7.02 -26.53
CA ILE A 116 -16.18 5.60 -26.85
C ILE A 116 -17.00 5.42 -28.14
N PHE A 117 -16.47 4.63 -29.07
CA PHE A 117 -17.07 4.33 -30.35
C PHE A 117 -17.39 2.83 -30.44
N GLY A 118 -18.51 2.50 -31.10
CA GLY A 118 -18.86 1.14 -31.47
C GLY A 118 -19.42 0.25 -30.36
N ALA A 119 -19.72 0.81 -29.19
CA ALA A 119 -20.36 0.05 -28.11
C ALA A 119 -21.79 -0.35 -28.47
N ALA A 120 -22.18 -1.59 -28.18
CA ALA A 120 -23.53 -2.08 -28.38
C ALA A 120 -24.20 -2.53 -27.08
N ASP A 121 -25.53 -2.42 -27.02
CA ASP A 121 -26.34 -2.97 -25.94
C ASP A 121 -26.51 -4.49 -26.09
N ALA A 122 -27.19 -5.13 -25.14
CA ALA A 122 -27.39 -6.58 -25.15
C ALA A 122 -28.25 -7.09 -26.33
N SER A 123 -28.88 -6.20 -27.09
CA SER A 123 -29.61 -6.52 -28.31
C SER A 123 -28.78 -6.32 -29.59
N GLY A 124 -27.55 -5.81 -29.45
CA GLY A 124 -26.65 -5.45 -30.54
C GLY A 124 -26.98 -4.08 -31.16
N ALA A 125 -27.71 -3.22 -30.45
CA ALA A 125 -27.99 -1.85 -30.91
C ALA A 125 -26.91 -0.88 -30.41
N ASP A 126 -26.50 0.06 -31.25
CA ASP A 126 -25.47 1.05 -30.91
C ASP A 126 -25.87 1.86 -29.67
N VAL A 127 -24.88 2.08 -28.80
CA VAL A 127 -25.00 2.90 -27.59
C VAL A 127 -24.54 4.32 -27.90
N GLU A 128 -25.34 5.31 -27.50
CA GLU A 128 -25.04 6.73 -27.69
C GLU A 128 -25.39 7.55 -26.45
N GLY A 129 -24.68 8.67 -26.26
CA GLY A 129 -24.95 9.64 -25.21
C GLY A 129 -24.03 9.51 -24.00
N ILE A 130 -24.48 10.00 -22.83
CA ILE A 130 -23.72 9.91 -21.58
C ILE A 130 -24.34 8.82 -20.71
N ILE A 131 -23.57 7.77 -20.44
CA ILE A 131 -23.99 6.62 -19.63
C ILE A 131 -22.86 6.29 -18.66
N ASP A 132 -23.19 6.14 -17.38
CA ASP A 132 -22.23 5.82 -16.31
C ASP A 132 -20.94 6.67 -16.33
N GLY A 133 -21.12 7.97 -16.59
CA GLY A 133 -20.04 8.95 -16.62
C GLY A 133 -19.16 8.94 -17.87
N LYS A 134 -19.49 8.13 -18.88
CA LYS A 134 -18.73 8.03 -20.15
C LYS A 134 -19.54 8.54 -21.33
N ILE A 135 -18.86 9.01 -22.37
CA ILE A 135 -19.48 9.54 -23.60
C ILE A 135 -19.39 8.48 -24.70
N PHE A 136 -20.54 8.11 -25.25
CA PHE A 136 -20.66 7.13 -26.32
C PHE A 136 -21.11 7.79 -27.62
N ILE A 137 -20.41 7.45 -28.70
CA ILE A 137 -20.75 7.81 -30.08
C ILE A 137 -21.28 6.55 -30.76
N GLY A 138 -22.52 6.63 -31.28
CA GLY A 138 -23.24 5.51 -31.87
C GLY A 138 -22.73 5.08 -33.26
N THR A 139 -21.42 5.02 -33.45
CA THR A 139 -20.75 4.39 -34.60
C THR A 139 -19.41 3.81 -34.14
N GLY A 140 -18.94 2.75 -34.78
CA GLY A 140 -17.59 2.20 -34.58
C GLY A 140 -16.60 2.79 -35.58
N LEU A 141 -15.31 2.53 -35.39
CA LEU A 141 -14.25 2.94 -36.31
C LEU A 141 -13.75 1.75 -37.14
N SER A 142 -13.31 2.02 -38.37
CA SER A 142 -12.89 1.00 -39.32
C SER A 142 -11.74 1.49 -40.19
N THR A 143 -10.60 0.82 -40.07
CA THR A 143 -9.39 1.08 -40.87
C THR A 143 -9.54 0.83 -42.38
N SER A 144 -10.70 0.31 -42.81
CA SER A 144 -11.00 -0.04 -44.20
C SER A 144 -12.13 0.76 -44.84
N LYS A 145 -12.93 1.46 -44.02
CA LYS A 145 -14.09 2.23 -44.46
C LYS A 145 -13.95 3.71 -44.15
N ASP A 146 -13.31 4.01 -43.03
CA ASP A 146 -13.25 5.35 -42.47
C ASP A 146 -11.86 5.94 -42.72
N LEU A 147 -11.77 7.27 -42.75
CA LEU A 147 -10.59 7.97 -43.25
C LEU A 147 -9.81 8.64 -42.13
N ALA A 148 -10.46 9.54 -41.38
CA ALA A 148 -9.84 10.40 -40.39
C ALA A 148 -10.89 10.91 -39.41
N ILE A 149 -10.47 11.34 -38.22
CA ILE A 149 -11.37 11.96 -37.25
C ILE A 149 -11.44 13.46 -37.49
N GLY A 150 -12.63 13.96 -37.83
CA GLY A 150 -12.94 15.39 -37.89
C GLY A 150 -13.70 15.85 -36.65
N LEU A 151 -13.21 16.91 -36.00
CA LEU A 151 -13.90 17.59 -34.89
C LEU A 151 -14.44 18.94 -35.38
N PHE A 152 -15.71 19.25 -35.09
CA PHE A 152 -16.41 20.43 -35.60
C PHE A 152 -17.12 21.20 -34.49
N ASP A 153 -17.25 22.52 -34.68
CA ASP A 153 -17.99 23.40 -33.79
C ASP A 153 -19.51 23.22 -33.93
N THR A 154 -20.28 23.93 -33.10
CA THR A 154 -21.75 23.91 -33.12
C THR A 154 -22.35 24.43 -34.44
N ASP A 155 -21.58 25.20 -35.22
CA ASP A 155 -21.93 25.68 -36.56
C ASP A 155 -21.48 24.70 -37.67
N LYS A 156 -20.93 23.54 -37.30
CA LYS A 156 -20.36 22.52 -38.18
C LYS A 156 -19.13 22.99 -38.97
N LYS A 157 -18.36 23.92 -38.41
CA LYS A 157 -17.06 24.30 -38.96
C LYS A 157 -15.97 23.46 -38.31
N LEU A 158 -15.00 23.04 -39.11
CA LEU A 158 -13.87 22.24 -38.63
C LEU A 158 -13.08 22.98 -37.54
N ILE A 159 -12.86 22.30 -36.42
CA ILE A 159 -11.97 22.68 -35.32
C ILE A 159 -10.62 22.02 -35.52
N ASP A 160 -10.60 20.69 -35.66
CA ASP A 160 -9.37 19.89 -35.82
C ASP A 160 -9.64 18.63 -36.65
N ASN A 161 -8.57 18.03 -37.18
CA ASN A 161 -8.65 16.84 -38.01
C ASN A 161 -7.40 15.94 -37.82
N SER A 162 -7.60 14.65 -37.56
CA SER A 162 -6.51 13.68 -37.49
C SER A 162 -5.93 13.38 -38.89
N PRO A 163 -4.73 12.79 -38.99
CA PRO A 163 -4.27 12.15 -40.21
C PRO A 163 -5.16 10.96 -40.59
N ASP A 164 -4.91 10.49 -41.81
CA ASP A 164 -5.46 9.24 -42.34
C ASP A 164 -5.05 8.06 -41.44
N PHE A 165 -6.03 7.35 -40.87
CA PHE A 165 -5.80 6.15 -40.06
C PHE A 165 -6.15 4.86 -40.81
N THR A 166 -6.41 4.94 -42.12
CA THR A 166 -6.59 3.74 -42.93
C THR A 166 -5.36 2.85 -42.78
N SER A 167 -5.59 1.55 -42.61
CA SER A 167 -4.52 0.57 -42.34
C SER A 167 -3.80 0.71 -40.99
N LEU A 168 -4.33 1.45 -40.01
CA LEU A 168 -3.83 1.39 -38.63
C LEU A 168 -3.83 -0.08 -38.17
N GLU A 169 -2.70 -0.54 -37.65
CA GLU A 169 -2.58 -1.92 -37.16
C GLU A 169 -3.42 -2.10 -35.89
N ASN A 170 -3.94 -3.30 -35.68
CA ASN A 170 -4.62 -3.62 -34.42
C ASN A 170 -3.66 -3.40 -33.23
N GLU A 171 -4.21 -3.12 -32.05
CA GLU A 171 -3.47 -2.86 -30.81
C GLU A 171 -2.54 -1.63 -30.85
N LYS A 172 -2.60 -0.84 -31.93
CA LYS A 172 -1.84 0.41 -32.10
C LYS A 172 -2.81 1.58 -32.16
N SER A 173 -2.44 2.66 -31.50
CA SER A 173 -3.15 3.93 -31.60
C SER A 173 -2.40 4.90 -32.51
N LEU A 174 -3.14 5.81 -33.13
CA LEU A 174 -2.59 6.94 -33.86
C LEU A 174 -2.79 8.19 -32.99
N GLY A 175 -1.71 8.86 -32.61
CA GLY A 175 -1.79 10.04 -31.76
C GLY A 175 -0.74 11.09 -32.07
N ARG A 176 -0.86 12.26 -31.45
CA ARG A 176 0.12 13.35 -31.54
C ARG A 176 1.39 13.01 -30.76
N GLU A 177 2.58 13.32 -31.28
CA GLU A 177 3.90 12.99 -30.67
C GLU A 177 4.03 13.45 -29.20
N THR A 178 3.41 14.58 -28.88
CA THR A 178 3.11 15.08 -27.53
C THR A 178 1.73 15.72 -27.56
N ASP A 179 1.08 15.93 -26.42
CA ASP A 179 -0.31 16.39 -26.38
C ASP A 179 -0.52 17.71 -27.14
N GLY A 180 -1.45 17.68 -28.10
CA GLY A 180 -1.72 18.82 -28.98
C GLY A 180 -0.61 19.22 -29.96
N ALA A 181 0.46 18.44 -30.12
CA ALA A 181 1.54 18.70 -31.09
C ALA A 181 1.11 18.50 -32.55
N GLU A 182 1.70 19.26 -33.49
CA GLU A 182 1.36 19.16 -34.92
C GLU A 182 1.68 17.79 -35.55
N ASN A 183 2.72 17.11 -35.06
CA ASN A 183 3.17 15.81 -35.58
C ASN A 183 2.36 14.66 -34.98
N TRP A 184 2.09 13.65 -35.81
CA TRP A 184 1.42 12.42 -35.40
C TRP A 184 2.35 11.23 -35.61
N ILE A 185 2.25 10.25 -34.70
CA ILE A 185 2.96 8.98 -34.74
C ILE A 185 2.00 7.84 -34.41
N VAL A 186 2.39 6.63 -34.79
CA VAL A 186 1.69 5.41 -34.38
C VAL A 186 2.32 4.94 -33.08
N PHE A 187 1.54 4.94 -32.01
CA PHE A 187 1.98 4.52 -30.69
C PHE A 187 1.89 3.00 -30.57
N SER A 188 2.91 2.42 -29.95
CA SER A 188 2.86 1.00 -29.60
C SER A 188 2.05 0.68 -28.36
N VAL A 189 1.76 1.70 -27.55
CA VAL A 189 1.00 1.62 -26.30
C VAL A 189 -0.03 2.75 -26.33
N PRO A 190 -1.34 2.44 -26.37
CA PRO A 190 -2.38 3.46 -26.32
C PRO A 190 -2.46 4.14 -24.95
N THR A 191 -2.74 5.45 -24.90
CA THR A 191 -2.71 6.27 -23.68
C THR A 191 -4.06 6.94 -23.30
N PRO A 192 -5.21 6.24 -23.35
CA PRO A 192 -6.52 6.86 -23.16
C PRO A 192 -6.67 7.48 -21.76
N GLY A 193 -7.07 8.75 -21.73
CA GLY A 193 -7.26 9.57 -20.53
C GLY A 193 -5.97 10.21 -19.98
N THR A 194 -4.84 10.11 -20.71
CA THR A 194 -3.52 10.54 -20.21
C THR A 194 -2.66 11.16 -21.32
N ALA A 195 -1.49 11.69 -20.95
CA ALA A 195 -0.57 12.30 -21.91
C ALA A 195 -0.01 11.27 -22.92
N ASN A 196 -0.01 11.64 -24.21
CA ASN A 196 0.56 10.85 -25.28
C ASN A 196 2.04 10.57 -25.05
N SER A 197 2.42 9.29 -25.09
CA SER A 197 3.80 8.86 -24.95
C SER A 197 4.06 7.52 -25.64
N ASP A 198 5.10 7.45 -26.49
CA ASP A 198 5.55 6.20 -27.14
C ASP A 198 6.46 5.37 -26.23
N VAL A 199 6.70 5.92 -25.04
CA VAL A 199 7.19 5.21 -23.88
C VAL A 199 5.95 5.00 -23.02
N ALA A 200 5.47 3.75 -22.90
CA ALA A 200 4.81 3.41 -21.64
C ALA A 200 5.81 3.82 -20.56
N LEU A 201 5.53 4.85 -19.76
CA LEU A 201 6.11 4.87 -18.44
C LEU A 201 5.27 3.83 -17.72
N PRO A 202 5.76 2.59 -17.55
CA PRO A 202 5.09 1.74 -16.61
C PRO A 202 5.11 2.53 -15.30
N ALA A 203 3.95 2.64 -14.65
CA ALA A 203 3.97 2.56 -13.21
C ALA A 203 4.95 1.45 -12.87
N ASN A 204 6.08 1.81 -12.27
CA ASN A 204 7.06 0.81 -11.89
C ASN A 204 6.54 0.23 -10.58
N VAL A 205 5.56 -0.67 -10.75
CA VAL A 205 5.01 -1.48 -9.68
C VAL A 205 6.04 -2.53 -9.34
N LEU A 206 6.44 -2.48 -8.08
CA LEU A 206 7.41 -3.38 -7.53
C LEU A 206 6.74 -4.16 -6.42
N ILE A 207 7.07 -5.45 -6.32
CA ILE A 207 6.88 -6.15 -5.05
C ILE A 207 7.78 -5.45 -4.03
N ASN A 208 7.18 -4.96 -2.96
CA ASN A 208 7.81 -4.10 -1.96
C ASN A 208 8.19 -4.89 -0.71
N GLU A 209 7.26 -5.70 -0.22
CA GLU A 209 7.40 -6.53 0.96
C GLU A 209 6.47 -7.74 0.85
N LEU A 210 6.84 -8.88 1.44
CA LEU A 210 5.99 -10.07 1.50
C LEU A 210 6.22 -10.84 2.78
N MET A 211 5.21 -11.61 3.19
CA MET A 211 5.26 -12.46 4.37
C MET A 211 4.53 -13.78 4.10
N THR A 212 5.20 -14.90 4.38
CA THR A 212 4.75 -16.26 4.00
C THR A 212 4.23 -17.10 5.18
N LYS A 213 4.31 -16.56 6.39
CA LYS A 213 3.71 -17.16 7.58
C LYS A 213 3.50 -16.10 8.65
N VAL A 214 2.26 -15.63 8.76
CA VAL A 214 1.85 -14.65 9.78
C VAL A 214 1.37 -15.39 11.02
N LEU A 215 1.97 -15.07 12.17
CA LEU A 215 1.60 -15.66 13.47
C LEU A 215 1.08 -14.61 14.47
N SER A 216 1.24 -13.32 14.17
CA SER A 216 0.82 -12.21 15.02
C SER A 216 -0.16 -11.30 14.31
N GLU A 217 -1.22 -10.92 15.03
CA GLU A 217 -2.21 -9.94 14.55
C GLU A 217 -1.58 -8.58 14.21
N ASN A 218 -0.47 -8.22 14.86
CA ASN A 218 0.24 -6.95 14.62
C ASN A 218 0.84 -6.87 13.20
N PHE A 219 1.09 -8.01 12.56
CA PHE A 219 1.67 -8.11 11.22
C PHE A 219 0.68 -8.69 10.20
N ALA A 220 -0.56 -8.95 10.62
CA ALA A 220 -1.60 -9.46 9.76
C ALA A 220 -2.24 -8.33 8.95
N PHE A 221 -2.38 -8.55 7.64
CA PHE A 221 -3.24 -7.72 6.81
C PHE A 221 -4.67 -8.26 6.75
N PHE A 222 -4.82 -9.59 6.78
CA PHE A 222 -6.10 -10.28 6.71
C PHE A 222 -6.14 -11.44 7.72
N THR A 223 -7.23 -11.52 8.48
CA THR A 223 -7.52 -12.62 9.42
C THR A 223 -8.67 -13.44 8.87
N GLU A 224 -8.45 -14.74 8.74
CA GLU A 224 -9.46 -15.69 8.32
C GLU A 224 -10.53 -15.90 9.39
N GLU A 225 -11.70 -16.42 9.01
CA GLU A 225 -12.75 -16.76 9.98
C GLU A 225 -12.32 -17.86 10.97
N SER A 226 -11.32 -18.68 10.59
CA SER A 226 -10.69 -19.69 11.45
C SER A 226 -9.90 -19.07 12.62
N GLY A 227 -9.50 -17.80 12.49
CA GLY A 227 -8.55 -17.11 13.36
C GLY A 227 -7.10 -17.19 12.86
N ASP A 228 -6.83 -17.95 11.80
CA ASP A 228 -5.52 -17.95 11.15
C ASP A 228 -5.29 -16.64 10.38
N PHE A 229 -4.03 -16.29 10.15
CA PHE A 229 -3.63 -15.11 9.40
C PHE A 229 -3.15 -15.50 8.01
N ALA A 230 -3.65 -14.82 7.00
CA ALA A 230 -3.27 -15.09 5.61
C ALA A 230 -1.90 -14.48 5.28
N ASP A 231 -1.23 -15.09 4.30
CA ASP A 231 -0.01 -14.56 3.73
C ASP A 231 -0.34 -13.27 2.96
N TRP A 232 0.65 -12.40 2.79
CA TRP A 232 0.44 -11.15 2.07
C TRP A 232 1.66 -10.72 1.27
N VAL A 233 1.37 -9.98 0.21
CA VAL A 233 2.33 -9.31 -0.64
C VAL A 233 1.92 -7.85 -0.76
N GLU A 234 2.83 -6.94 -0.44
CA GLU A 234 2.68 -5.52 -0.66
C GLU A 234 3.34 -5.11 -1.97
N LEU A 235 2.62 -4.30 -2.75
CA LEU A 235 3.12 -3.66 -3.95
C LEU A 235 3.26 -2.17 -3.71
N VAL A 236 4.28 -1.57 -4.32
CA VAL A 236 4.43 -0.11 -4.37
C VAL A 236 4.45 0.36 -5.81
N ASN A 237 3.68 1.40 -6.12
CA ASN A 237 3.74 2.08 -7.41
C ASN A 237 4.64 3.30 -7.31
N THR A 238 5.79 3.25 -7.99
CA THR A 238 6.73 4.38 -8.03
C THR A 238 6.51 5.35 -9.20
N GLY A 239 5.51 5.08 -10.03
CA GLY A 239 5.09 5.97 -11.11
C GLY A 239 4.22 7.11 -10.64
N GLU A 240 4.02 8.07 -11.54
CA GLU A 240 3.14 9.24 -11.34
C GLU A 240 1.69 8.98 -11.76
N THR A 241 1.38 7.77 -12.25
CA THR A 241 0.05 7.34 -12.67
C THR A 241 -0.37 6.08 -11.93
N ASP A 242 -1.67 5.96 -11.66
CA ASP A 242 -2.29 4.75 -11.13
C ASP A 242 -2.05 3.57 -12.09
N LEU A 243 -1.86 2.36 -11.55
CA LEU A 243 -1.78 1.13 -12.34
C LEU A 243 -2.85 0.15 -11.91
N ASP A 244 -3.77 -0.15 -12.82
CA ASP A 244 -4.68 -1.29 -12.67
C ASP A 244 -3.95 -2.59 -13.03
N LEU A 245 -3.98 -3.55 -12.10
CA LEU A 245 -3.39 -4.87 -12.28
C LEU A 245 -4.33 -5.85 -12.99
N ALA A 246 -5.58 -5.48 -13.26
CA ALA A 246 -6.52 -6.31 -14.00
C ALA A 246 -5.91 -6.85 -15.31
N GLY A 247 -6.07 -8.15 -15.57
CA GLY A 247 -5.50 -8.79 -16.76
C GLY A 247 -4.01 -9.17 -16.65
N LEU A 248 -3.31 -8.77 -15.59
CA LEU A 248 -1.96 -9.24 -15.28
C LEU A 248 -1.98 -10.62 -14.61
N TYR A 249 -0.81 -11.21 -14.41
CA TYR A 249 -0.68 -12.51 -13.78
C TYR A 249 0.24 -12.49 -12.56
N PHE A 250 -0.16 -13.15 -11.47
CA PHE A 250 0.69 -13.46 -10.32
C PHE A 250 1.20 -14.90 -10.39
N SER A 251 2.40 -15.14 -9.84
CA SER A 251 2.89 -16.49 -9.56
C SER A 251 3.81 -16.47 -8.34
N ASP A 252 3.88 -17.60 -7.63
CA ASP A 252 4.80 -17.87 -6.51
C ASP A 252 6.03 -18.72 -6.96
N LYS A 253 6.13 -19.01 -8.25
CA LYS A 253 7.24 -19.79 -8.86
C LYS A 253 8.38 -18.92 -9.41
N GLY A 254 8.41 -17.64 -9.03
CA GLY A 254 9.43 -16.69 -9.46
C GLY A 254 9.42 -16.37 -10.96
N GLU A 255 10.53 -15.84 -11.46
CA GLU A 255 10.67 -15.37 -12.86
C GLU A 255 10.51 -16.48 -13.93
N ASN A 256 10.65 -17.74 -13.53
CA ASN A 256 10.59 -18.90 -14.42
C ASN A 256 9.25 -19.66 -14.35
N ALA A 257 8.22 -19.03 -13.78
CA ALA A 257 6.88 -19.59 -13.67
C ALA A 257 6.37 -20.11 -15.03
N LEU A 258 5.71 -21.27 -15.01
CA LEU A 258 5.00 -21.78 -16.18
C LEU A 258 3.62 -21.15 -16.26
N GLU A 259 2.99 -21.19 -17.44
CA GLU A 259 1.66 -20.58 -17.62
C GLU A 259 0.59 -21.23 -16.72
N GLU A 260 0.73 -22.51 -16.38
CA GLU A 260 -0.15 -23.20 -15.43
C GLU A 260 0.00 -22.75 -13.97
N ASP A 261 1.11 -22.09 -13.62
CA ASP A 261 1.40 -21.58 -12.28
C ASP A 261 1.03 -20.08 -12.14
N MET A 262 0.39 -19.51 -13.16
CA MET A 262 0.02 -18.09 -13.23
C MET A 262 -1.47 -17.90 -12.90
N PHE A 263 -1.75 -17.05 -11.92
CA PHE A 263 -3.08 -16.60 -11.55
C PHE A 263 -3.42 -15.29 -12.27
N LEU A 264 -4.49 -15.27 -13.07
CA LEU A 264 -5.00 -14.08 -13.74
C LEU A 264 -5.70 -13.14 -12.75
N VAL A 265 -5.25 -11.90 -12.66
CA VAL A 265 -5.93 -10.86 -11.88
C VAL A 265 -7.26 -10.52 -12.55
N PRO A 266 -8.40 -10.65 -11.83
CA PRO A 266 -9.72 -10.35 -12.39
C PRO A 266 -9.89 -8.85 -12.64
N ASP A 267 -10.76 -8.52 -13.59
CA ASP A 267 -11.13 -7.15 -13.98
C ASP A 267 -12.47 -6.69 -13.37
N THR A 268 -12.93 -7.41 -12.34
CA THR A 268 -14.28 -7.23 -11.77
C THR A 268 -14.42 -6.00 -10.86
N ASP A 269 -13.31 -5.45 -10.36
CA ASP A 269 -13.31 -4.24 -9.53
C ASP A 269 -11.95 -3.52 -9.61
N ALA A 270 -11.87 -2.50 -10.44
CA ALA A 270 -10.67 -1.69 -10.64
C ALA A 270 -10.18 -1.03 -9.34
N ALA A 271 -11.05 -0.74 -8.35
CA ALA A 271 -10.62 -0.10 -7.11
C ALA A 271 -9.77 -1.04 -6.24
N ALA A 272 -10.03 -2.36 -6.32
CA ALA A 272 -9.29 -3.38 -5.58
C ALA A 272 -7.99 -3.82 -6.28
N THR A 273 -7.87 -3.55 -7.59
CA THR A 273 -6.71 -3.93 -8.41
C THR A 273 -5.83 -2.75 -8.81
N THR A 274 -6.23 -1.52 -8.48
CA THR A 274 -5.44 -0.33 -8.78
C THR A 274 -4.44 0.00 -7.69
N VAL A 275 -3.16 0.02 -8.04
CA VAL A 275 -2.11 0.62 -7.22
C VAL A 275 -2.00 2.11 -7.59
N THR A 276 -2.49 3.00 -6.74
CA THR A 276 -2.48 4.45 -7.03
C THR A 276 -1.05 4.98 -7.20
N ALA A 277 -0.87 6.06 -7.95
CA ALA A 277 0.41 6.74 -8.12
C ALA A 277 1.08 7.06 -6.77
N GLY A 278 2.33 6.63 -6.58
CA GLY A 278 3.05 6.77 -5.31
C GLY A 278 2.45 5.98 -4.13
N GLY A 279 1.44 5.16 -4.39
CA GLY A 279 0.68 4.41 -3.39
C GLY A 279 1.12 2.96 -3.25
N ARG A 280 0.36 2.24 -2.42
CA ARG A 280 0.55 0.84 -2.08
C ARG A 280 -0.70 0.04 -2.39
N LEU A 281 -0.53 -1.25 -2.67
CA LEU A 281 -1.64 -2.20 -2.70
C LEU A 281 -1.24 -3.46 -1.96
N MET A 282 -2.14 -3.95 -1.11
CA MET A 282 -1.97 -5.21 -0.41
C MET A 282 -2.71 -6.31 -1.15
N VAL A 283 -2.04 -7.43 -1.35
CA VAL A 283 -2.58 -8.63 -1.99
C VAL A 283 -2.51 -9.78 -0.99
N VAL A 284 -3.64 -10.45 -0.77
CA VAL A 284 -3.74 -11.58 0.16
C VAL A 284 -3.48 -12.88 -0.58
N PHE A 285 -2.67 -13.76 0.00
CA PHE A 285 -2.32 -15.06 -0.55
C PHE A 285 -2.83 -16.19 0.35
N GLY A 286 -3.47 -17.19 -0.25
CA GLY A 286 -3.81 -18.46 0.40
C GLY A 286 -4.87 -18.39 1.49
N ALA A 287 -5.66 -17.32 1.57
CA ALA A 287 -6.74 -17.22 2.55
C ALA A 287 -7.84 -18.24 2.26
N ALA A 288 -8.45 -18.78 3.31
CA ALA A 288 -9.59 -19.68 3.20
C ALA A 288 -10.88 -19.11 3.83
N ASP A 289 -12.02 -19.53 3.30
CA ASP A 289 -13.34 -19.25 3.87
C ASP A 289 -13.62 -20.12 5.13
N ALA A 290 -14.79 -19.91 5.76
CA ALA A 290 -15.22 -20.65 6.94
C ALA A 290 -15.31 -22.18 6.75
N ASP A 291 -15.49 -22.63 5.50
CA ASP A 291 -15.58 -24.03 5.12
C ASP A 291 -14.20 -24.60 4.72
N GLY A 292 -13.15 -23.78 4.73
CA GLY A 292 -11.78 -24.14 4.37
C GLY A 292 -11.52 -24.18 2.86
N ASN A 293 -12.35 -23.50 2.05
CA ASN A 293 -12.10 -23.34 0.62
C ASN A 293 -11.23 -22.11 0.38
N ASP A 294 -10.27 -22.23 -0.53
CA ASP A 294 -9.43 -21.11 -0.94
C ASP A 294 -10.30 -19.96 -1.50
N ILE A 295 -10.02 -18.74 -1.06
CA ILE A 295 -10.62 -17.51 -1.57
C ILE A 295 -9.80 -17.05 -2.78
N ASP A 296 -10.47 -16.74 -3.89
CA ASP A 296 -9.86 -16.19 -5.09
C ASP A 296 -10.57 -14.93 -5.60
N GLY A 297 -9.83 -14.13 -6.36
CA GLY A 297 -10.36 -12.95 -7.03
C GLY A 297 -10.52 -11.76 -6.09
N ILE A 298 -11.62 -11.02 -6.19
CA ILE A 298 -11.83 -9.81 -5.39
C ILE A 298 -12.97 -10.04 -4.40
N PHE A 299 -12.68 -9.84 -3.12
CA PHE A 299 -13.65 -9.94 -2.03
C PHE A 299 -13.47 -8.75 -1.07
N ASP A 300 -14.57 -8.08 -0.73
CA ASP A 300 -14.58 -6.89 0.14
C ASP A 300 -13.55 -5.80 -0.24
N GLY A 301 -13.31 -5.62 -1.54
CA GLY A 301 -12.35 -4.64 -2.07
C GLY A 301 -10.88 -5.04 -1.94
N ILE A 302 -10.58 -6.30 -1.63
CA ILE A 302 -9.23 -6.85 -1.51
C ILE A 302 -9.02 -7.91 -2.61
N LEU A 303 -7.82 -7.91 -3.21
CA LEU A 303 -7.39 -8.93 -4.16
C LEU A 303 -6.83 -10.15 -3.42
N PHE A 304 -7.38 -11.33 -3.71
CA PHE A 304 -7.00 -12.63 -3.17
C PHE A 304 -6.43 -13.53 -4.27
N ILE A 305 -5.25 -14.07 -3.99
CA ILE A 305 -4.60 -15.11 -4.79
C ILE A 305 -4.76 -16.42 -4.00
N PRO A 306 -5.39 -17.46 -4.57
CA PRO A 306 -5.77 -18.66 -3.82
C PRO A 306 -4.60 -19.52 -3.35
N THR A 307 -3.40 -19.31 -3.91
CA THR A 307 -2.20 -20.06 -3.55
C THR A 307 -1.51 -19.40 -2.36
N GLY A 308 -1.44 -20.08 -1.21
CA GLY A 308 -0.60 -19.64 -0.09
C GLY A 308 0.89 -19.78 -0.38
N LEU A 309 1.70 -18.92 0.23
CA LEU A 309 3.14 -18.87 0.01
C LEU A 309 3.86 -19.82 0.98
N LYS A 310 4.66 -20.74 0.45
CA LYS A 310 5.34 -21.77 1.25
C LYS A 310 6.81 -21.80 0.89
N THR A 311 7.65 -21.34 1.81
CA THR A 311 9.13 -21.34 1.68
C THR A 311 9.73 -22.68 1.24
N SER A 312 9.10 -23.80 1.62
CA SER A 312 9.50 -25.16 1.24
C SER A 312 9.14 -25.59 -0.19
N LYS A 313 8.34 -24.79 -0.92
CA LYS A 313 7.81 -25.14 -2.25
C LYS A 313 7.95 -24.02 -3.28
N ASP A 314 7.86 -22.78 -2.82
CA ASP A 314 7.77 -21.59 -3.65
C ASP A 314 9.12 -20.86 -3.64
N GLU A 315 9.36 -20.06 -4.67
CA GLU A 315 10.69 -19.49 -4.90
C GLU A 315 10.71 -17.99 -4.61
N ALA A 316 9.86 -17.26 -5.33
CA ALA A 316 9.71 -15.82 -5.29
C ALA A 316 8.31 -15.48 -5.81
N VAL A 317 7.76 -14.35 -5.40
CA VAL A 317 6.53 -13.83 -6.01
C VAL A 317 6.92 -13.08 -7.27
N ALA A 318 6.19 -13.29 -8.36
CA ALA A 318 6.38 -12.62 -9.63
C ALA A 318 5.05 -12.10 -10.18
N ILE A 319 5.10 -10.95 -10.84
CA ILE A 319 4.00 -10.40 -11.63
C ILE A 319 4.43 -10.40 -13.09
N PHE A 320 3.53 -10.82 -13.97
CA PHE A 320 3.73 -10.85 -15.41
C PHE A 320 2.69 -9.96 -16.11
N ASN A 321 3.12 -9.35 -17.20
CA ASN A 321 2.27 -8.62 -18.14
C ASN A 321 1.20 -9.54 -18.75
N ALA A 322 0.17 -8.96 -19.38
CA ALA A 322 -0.85 -9.72 -20.10
C ALA A 322 -0.26 -10.62 -21.22
N ASP A 323 0.89 -10.23 -21.79
CA ASP A 323 1.65 -11.03 -22.75
C ASP A 323 2.56 -12.10 -22.11
N LYS A 324 2.49 -12.25 -20.78
CA LYS A 324 3.26 -13.15 -19.93
C LYS A 324 4.76 -12.85 -19.87
N SER A 325 5.20 -11.68 -20.33
CA SER A 325 6.54 -11.19 -20.02
C SER A 325 6.63 -10.77 -18.55
N LEU A 326 7.79 -10.97 -17.93
CA LEU A 326 7.99 -10.60 -16.53
C LEU A 326 7.87 -9.09 -16.34
N LEU A 327 7.00 -8.66 -15.42
CA LEU A 327 6.86 -7.27 -14.99
C LEU A 327 7.77 -6.99 -13.79
N THR A 328 7.64 -7.77 -12.72
CA THR A 328 8.45 -7.62 -11.51
C THR A 328 8.56 -8.95 -10.74
N VAL A 329 9.59 -9.09 -9.92
CA VAL A 329 9.83 -10.29 -9.10
C VAL A 329 10.43 -9.89 -7.75
N SER A 330 10.06 -10.59 -6.69
CA SER A 330 10.67 -10.45 -5.37
C SER A 330 12.06 -11.09 -5.34
N GLU A 331 12.83 -10.81 -4.29
CA GLU A 331 13.95 -11.69 -3.96
C GLU A 331 13.42 -13.07 -3.53
N LYS A 332 14.24 -14.11 -3.66
CA LYS A 332 13.83 -15.46 -3.26
C LYS A 332 13.69 -15.56 -1.74
N PHE A 333 12.62 -16.19 -1.28
CA PHE A 333 12.30 -16.37 0.13
C PHE A 333 12.48 -17.82 0.63
N ASN A 334 13.06 -18.69 -0.19
CA ASN A 334 13.35 -20.08 0.14
C ASN A 334 14.83 -20.33 0.44
N GLU A 335 15.20 -21.58 0.71
CA GLU A 335 16.58 -21.97 1.06
C GLU A 335 17.65 -21.59 0.00
N ASP A 336 17.23 -21.39 -1.26
CA ASP A 336 18.11 -20.98 -2.37
C ASP A 336 18.28 -19.45 -2.47
N GLY A 337 17.53 -18.68 -1.67
CA GLY A 337 17.61 -17.23 -1.62
C GLY A 337 18.83 -16.69 -0.86
N PRO A 338 19.18 -15.41 -1.05
CA PRO A 338 20.35 -14.80 -0.42
C PRO A 338 20.24 -14.69 1.11
N PHE A 339 19.03 -14.82 1.66
CA PHE A 339 18.75 -14.77 3.09
C PHE A 339 18.40 -16.14 3.68
N GLY A 340 18.42 -17.21 2.87
CA GLY A 340 17.90 -18.51 3.25
C GLY A 340 16.37 -18.54 3.31
N GLU A 341 15.84 -19.61 3.90
CA GLU A 341 14.40 -19.79 4.11
C GLU A 341 13.86 -18.66 4.99
N LEU A 342 12.82 -17.96 4.53
CA LEU A 342 12.18 -16.91 5.32
C LEU A 342 11.54 -17.52 6.58
N GLU A 343 11.98 -17.06 7.74
CA GLU A 343 11.49 -17.54 9.03
C GLU A 343 10.05 -17.06 9.28
N ASP A 344 9.30 -17.86 10.04
CA ASP A 344 7.96 -17.51 10.47
C ASP A 344 7.93 -16.15 11.20
N ASN A 345 6.84 -15.42 11.03
CA ASN A 345 6.62 -14.11 11.63
C ASN A 345 7.64 -13.01 11.24
N LYS A 346 8.42 -13.24 10.17
CA LYS A 346 9.27 -12.24 9.51
C LYS A 346 8.80 -11.98 8.09
N SER A 347 9.13 -10.81 7.56
CA SER A 347 8.85 -10.45 6.17
C SER A 347 10.15 -10.25 5.39
N LEU A 348 10.07 -10.49 4.07
CA LEU A 348 11.13 -10.17 3.12
C LEU A 348 10.70 -8.91 2.37
N GLY A 349 11.50 -7.84 2.45
CA GLY A 349 11.14 -6.58 1.80
C GLY A 349 12.34 -5.77 1.36
N ARG A 350 12.06 -4.71 0.60
CA ARG A 350 13.05 -3.71 0.20
C ARG A 350 13.47 -2.86 1.40
N VAL A 351 14.75 -2.49 1.50
CA VAL A 351 15.29 -1.76 2.67
C VAL A 351 14.53 -0.46 2.97
N THR A 352 14.09 0.23 1.93
CA THR A 352 13.04 1.26 1.92
C THR A 352 12.14 0.99 0.73
N ASP A 353 10.98 1.65 0.67
CA ASP A 353 10.06 1.49 -0.46
C ASP A 353 10.80 1.64 -1.80
N ALA A 354 10.58 0.67 -2.68
CA ALA A 354 11.18 0.60 -4.01
C ALA A 354 12.72 0.55 -4.09
N ALA A 355 13.43 0.41 -2.97
CA ALA A 355 14.88 0.25 -2.98
C ALA A 355 15.30 -1.03 -3.71
N GLU A 356 16.41 -0.99 -4.46
CA GLU A 356 16.95 -2.19 -5.12
C GLU A 356 17.38 -3.29 -4.12
N ALA A 357 17.84 -2.88 -2.93
CA ALA A 357 18.30 -3.80 -1.90
C ALA A 357 17.14 -4.38 -1.09
N TRP A 358 17.20 -5.69 -0.87
CA TRP A 358 16.29 -6.44 -0.01
C TRP A 358 16.92 -6.75 1.36
N LYS A 359 16.07 -7.04 2.34
CA LYS A 359 16.44 -7.58 3.64
C LYS A 359 15.26 -8.35 4.24
N VAL A 360 15.55 -9.15 5.27
CA VAL A 360 14.53 -9.67 6.17
C VAL A 360 14.23 -8.63 7.25
N PHE A 361 12.95 -8.41 7.54
CA PHE A 361 12.49 -7.56 8.62
C PHE A 361 12.03 -8.44 9.78
N ASP A 362 12.59 -8.19 10.97
CA ASP A 362 12.07 -8.75 12.22
C ASP A 362 10.77 -8.05 12.68
N VAL A 363 10.49 -6.87 12.14
CA VAL A 363 9.23 -6.14 12.30
C VAL A 363 8.67 -5.83 10.91
N PRO A 364 7.74 -6.65 10.41
CA PRO A 364 7.06 -6.40 9.14
C PRO A 364 6.33 -5.05 9.09
N THR A 365 6.19 -4.49 7.90
CA THR A 365 5.56 -3.18 7.66
C THR A 365 4.33 -3.24 6.74
N PRO A 366 3.35 -4.14 6.98
CA PRO A 366 2.20 -4.28 6.10
C PRO A 366 1.41 -2.97 5.97
N ASN A 367 1.20 -2.51 4.73
CA ASN A 367 0.52 -1.27 4.43
C ASN A 367 1.15 -0.05 5.14
N ALA A 368 2.48 -0.02 5.21
CA ALA A 368 3.27 1.08 5.75
C ALA A 368 4.52 1.29 4.89
N GLU A 369 5.24 2.40 5.08
CA GLU A 369 6.54 2.56 4.41
C GLU A 369 7.54 1.58 5.01
N ASN A 370 8.26 0.85 4.15
CA ASN A 370 9.39 0.03 4.56
C ASN A 370 10.42 0.92 5.25
N THR A 371 10.57 0.72 6.55
CA THR A 371 11.53 1.44 7.36
C THR A 371 12.35 0.45 8.17
N THR A 372 13.66 0.67 8.22
CA THR A 372 14.48 -0.11 9.14
C THR A 372 14.23 0.37 10.55
N ILE A 373 13.29 -0.29 11.23
CA ILE A 373 13.17 -0.20 12.68
C ILE A 373 14.36 -0.97 13.25
N ILE A 374 15.32 -0.24 13.81
CA ILE A 374 16.30 -0.85 14.69
C ILE A 374 15.56 -1.01 16.02
N LEU A 375 14.98 -2.19 16.24
CA LEU A 375 14.63 -2.59 17.59
C LEU A 375 15.95 -2.66 18.36
N ASP A 376 16.20 -1.74 19.28
CA ASP A 376 17.29 -1.90 20.21
C ASP A 376 16.78 -2.82 21.31
N PRO A 377 17.26 -4.07 21.43
CA PRO A 377 16.86 -4.94 22.53
C PRO A 377 17.23 -4.34 23.90
N ALA A 378 18.04 -3.27 23.93
CA ALA A 378 18.29 -2.46 25.12
C ALA A 378 17.04 -1.73 25.66
N ASP A 379 15.96 -1.61 24.88
CA ASP A 379 14.75 -0.92 25.30
C ASP A 379 13.84 -1.81 26.15
N VAL A 380 13.84 -3.13 25.99
CA VAL A 380 13.09 -4.02 26.88
C VAL A 380 14.01 -4.55 27.98
N LEU A 381 13.64 -4.24 29.21
CA LEU A 381 14.45 -4.50 30.39
C LEU A 381 13.65 -5.30 31.42
N VAL A 382 14.31 -6.26 32.08
CA VAL A 382 13.78 -6.77 33.36
C VAL A 382 13.72 -5.59 34.33
N ASN A 383 12.53 -5.28 34.84
CA ASN A 383 12.25 -4.07 35.59
C ASN A 383 12.09 -4.31 37.09
N GLU A 384 11.30 -5.32 37.45
CA GLU A 384 11.04 -5.71 38.83
C GLU A 384 10.70 -7.21 38.87
N LEU A 385 11.06 -7.89 39.97
CA LEU A 385 10.71 -9.29 40.18
C LEU A 385 10.49 -9.60 41.65
N MET A 386 9.74 -10.67 41.90
CA MET A 386 9.45 -11.16 43.24
C MET A 386 9.36 -12.69 43.25
N SER A 387 10.16 -13.34 44.10
CA SER A 387 10.33 -14.81 44.14
C SER A 387 9.63 -15.52 45.30
N LYS A 388 8.85 -14.78 46.09
CA LYS A 388 7.96 -15.35 47.10
C LYS A 388 6.93 -14.34 47.59
N VAL A 389 5.69 -14.51 47.12
CA VAL A 389 4.56 -13.66 47.48
C VAL A 389 3.74 -14.30 48.61
N LEU A 390 3.55 -13.58 49.71
CA LEU A 390 2.72 -13.98 50.86
C LEU A 390 1.61 -12.98 51.17
N THR A 391 1.71 -11.75 50.66
CA THR A 391 0.72 -10.68 50.81
C THR A 391 -0.06 -10.47 49.52
N GLU A 392 -1.40 -10.55 49.60
CA GLU A 392 -2.33 -10.40 48.45
C GLU A 392 -2.14 -9.07 47.69
N ASP A 393 -1.88 -7.97 48.40
CA ASP A 393 -1.65 -6.65 47.79
C ASP A 393 -0.39 -6.60 46.90
N TYR A 394 0.51 -7.59 47.01
CA TYR A 394 1.74 -7.70 46.23
C TYR A 394 1.66 -8.79 45.13
N ALA A 395 0.52 -9.49 45.04
CA ALA A 395 0.32 -10.53 44.05
C ALA A 395 -0.12 -9.93 42.71
N PHE A 396 0.50 -10.39 41.63
CA PHE A 396 -0.02 -10.19 40.28
C PHE A 396 -1.04 -11.28 39.90
N PHE A 397 -0.76 -12.52 40.30
CA PHE A 397 -1.59 -13.68 40.00
C PHE A 397 -1.87 -14.50 41.27
N VAL A 398 -3.14 -14.90 41.43
CA VAL A 398 -3.61 -15.73 42.53
C VAL A 398 -4.06 -17.06 41.95
N GLU A 399 -3.46 -18.14 42.41
CA GLU A 399 -3.82 -19.50 42.00
C GLU A 399 -5.19 -19.90 42.51
N GLU A 400 -5.80 -20.92 41.91
CA GLU A 400 -7.06 -21.47 42.40
C GLU A 400 -6.95 -22.06 43.83
N SER A 401 -5.74 -22.48 44.22
CA SER A 401 -5.40 -22.92 45.58
C SER A 401 -5.53 -21.81 46.62
N GLY A 402 -5.47 -20.54 46.18
CA GLY A 402 -5.34 -19.35 47.01
C GLY A 402 -3.88 -18.97 47.31
N ASP A 403 -2.91 -19.72 46.78
CA ASP A 403 -1.50 -19.35 46.82
C ASP A 403 -1.21 -18.24 45.79
N PHE A 404 -0.11 -17.51 46.01
CA PHE A 404 0.30 -16.40 45.15
C PHE A 404 1.52 -16.81 44.33
N ALA A 405 1.44 -16.60 43.02
CA ALA A 405 2.54 -16.96 42.13
C ALA A 405 3.66 -15.91 42.18
N ASP A 406 4.86 -16.37 41.84
CA ASP A 406 6.00 -15.48 41.61
C ASP A 406 5.78 -14.69 40.33
N TRP A 407 6.42 -13.52 40.22
CA TRP A 407 6.26 -12.69 39.03
C TRP A 407 7.53 -11.93 38.66
N VAL A 408 7.62 -11.65 37.37
CA VAL A 408 8.65 -10.80 36.75
C VAL A 408 7.93 -9.77 35.89
N GLU A 409 8.36 -8.52 35.99
CA GLU A 409 7.91 -7.43 35.16
C GLU A 409 9.02 -7.04 34.18
N LEU A 410 8.66 -6.92 32.91
CA LEU A 410 9.46 -6.29 31.87
C LEU A 410 8.92 -4.90 31.59
N VAL A 411 9.82 -3.95 31.31
CA VAL A 411 9.45 -2.61 30.83
C VAL A 411 10.05 -2.37 29.47
N ASN A 412 9.30 -1.73 28.58
CA ASN A 412 9.79 -1.25 27.29
C ASN A 412 10.02 0.26 27.38
N THR A 413 11.27 0.70 27.34
CA THR A 413 11.66 2.12 27.34
C THR A 413 11.67 2.74 25.95
N GLY A 414 11.46 1.94 24.91
CA GLY A 414 11.41 2.35 23.51
C GLY A 414 10.07 2.94 23.10
N GLU A 415 10.03 3.43 21.86
CA GLU A 415 8.85 4.08 21.26
C GLU A 415 7.98 3.11 20.45
N THR A 416 8.35 1.85 20.35
CA THR A 416 7.63 0.81 19.59
C THR A 416 7.36 -0.42 20.45
N ASP A 417 6.20 -1.04 20.25
CA ASP A 417 5.85 -2.31 20.89
C ASP A 417 6.88 -3.39 20.53
N MET A 418 7.18 -4.29 21.47
CA MET A 418 8.14 -5.38 21.25
C MET A 418 7.51 -6.72 21.58
N ASN A 419 7.34 -7.58 20.57
CA ASN A 419 6.90 -8.96 20.76
C ASN A 419 8.10 -9.86 21.09
N LEU A 420 8.01 -10.59 22.20
CA LEU A 420 9.04 -11.50 22.70
C LEU A 420 8.80 -12.97 22.29
N ALA A 421 7.81 -13.27 21.47
CA ALA A 421 7.65 -14.59 20.87
C ALA A 421 8.97 -15.05 20.20
N GLY A 422 9.41 -16.27 20.50
CA GLY A 422 10.68 -16.82 20.00
C GLY A 422 11.94 -16.43 20.77
N TYR A 423 11.84 -15.50 21.73
CA TYR A 423 12.92 -15.21 22.68
C TYR A 423 12.98 -16.29 23.76
N TYR A 424 14.03 -16.27 24.57
CA TYR A 424 14.16 -17.20 25.70
C TYR A 424 14.23 -16.46 27.03
N ILE A 425 13.72 -17.10 28.08
CA ILE A 425 13.80 -16.62 29.46
C ILE A 425 14.50 -17.66 30.35
N SER A 426 15.26 -17.21 31.35
CA SER A 426 15.91 -18.07 32.33
C SER A 426 15.98 -17.40 33.70
N ASP A 427 16.08 -18.20 34.75
CA ASP A 427 16.32 -17.79 36.14
C ASP A 427 17.79 -18.04 36.58
N LYS A 428 18.67 -18.44 35.65
CA LYS A 428 20.09 -18.72 35.87
C LYS A 428 21.02 -17.55 35.50
N GLY A 429 20.46 -16.37 35.27
CA GLY A 429 21.21 -15.14 34.97
C GLY A 429 21.92 -15.17 33.61
N GLU A 430 23.00 -14.39 33.48
CA GLU A 430 23.76 -14.26 32.22
C GLU A 430 24.49 -15.54 31.80
N GLY A 431 24.73 -16.46 32.75
CA GLY A 431 25.46 -17.71 32.55
C GLY A 431 24.60 -18.93 32.27
N ALA A 432 23.31 -18.75 31.98
CA ALA A 432 22.37 -19.83 31.72
C ALA A 432 22.87 -20.77 30.61
N ALA A 433 22.76 -22.08 30.84
CA ALA A 433 23.03 -23.07 29.80
C ALA A 433 21.79 -23.25 28.92
N ASP A 434 21.97 -23.80 27.72
CA ASP A 434 20.87 -24.03 26.75
C ASP A 434 19.70 -24.84 27.33
N ASP A 435 19.94 -25.72 28.30
CA ASP A 435 18.93 -26.53 28.98
C ASP A 435 18.19 -25.80 30.13
N ASP A 436 18.66 -24.60 30.50
CA ASP A 436 18.02 -23.69 31.46
C ASP A 436 17.20 -22.58 30.77
N LEU A 437 17.07 -22.63 29.44
CA LEU A 437 16.33 -21.64 28.65
C LEU A 437 14.90 -22.13 28.37
N PHE A 438 13.93 -21.28 28.70
CA PHE A 438 12.52 -21.48 28.34
C PHE A 438 12.18 -20.64 27.12
N LEU A 439 11.67 -21.27 26.06
CA LEU A 439 11.21 -20.58 24.86
C LEU A 439 9.92 -19.83 25.18
N ILE A 440 9.86 -18.53 24.90
CA ILE A 440 8.63 -17.75 24.95
C ILE A 440 7.79 -18.14 23.72
N PRO A 441 6.59 -18.71 23.92
CA PRO A 441 5.78 -19.23 22.83
C PRO A 441 5.23 -18.10 21.95
N ASP A 442 4.89 -18.45 20.72
CA ASP A 442 4.26 -17.58 19.72
C ASP A 442 2.72 -17.72 19.67
N THR A 443 2.14 -18.41 20.66
CA THR A 443 0.72 -18.80 20.67
C THR A 443 -0.25 -17.68 21.01
N ASP A 444 0.22 -16.59 21.63
CA ASP A 444 -0.60 -15.42 21.97
C ASP A 444 0.29 -14.15 22.01
N ALA A 445 0.12 -13.29 21.01
CA ALA A 445 0.87 -12.04 20.89
C ALA A 445 0.51 -11.02 21.98
N SER A 446 -0.72 -11.06 22.50
CA SER A 446 -1.16 -10.15 23.57
C SER A 446 -0.46 -10.45 24.89
N ALA A 447 -0.09 -11.72 25.11
CA ALA A 447 0.65 -12.18 26.29
C ALA A 447 2.17 -12.04 26.15
N THR A 448 2.70 -11.75 24.96
CA THR A 448 4.15 -11.73 24.68
C THR A 448 4.65 -10.39 24.14
N THR A 449 3.75 -9.45 23.89
CA THR A 449 4.09 -8.09 23.47
C THR A 449 4.25 -7.15 24.67
N VAL A 450 5.39 -6.48 24.76
CA VAL A 450 5.65 -5.37 25.69
C VAL A 450 5.35 -4.05 24.96
N PRO A 451 4.25 -3.35 25.27
CA PRO A 451 3.88 -2.13 24.55
C PRO A 451 4.92 -1.02 24.70
N ALA A 452 5.03 -0.12 23.73
CA ALA A 452 5.90 1.06 23.76
C ALA A 452 5.67 1.90 25.02
N GLY A 453 6.73 2.17 25.79
CA GLY A 453 6.63 2.86 27.09
C GLY A 453 5.81 2.08 28.15
N GLY A 454 5.43 0.84 27.85
CA GLY A 454 4.57 -0.02 28.65
C GLY A 454 5.34 -1.12 29.38
N ARG A 455 4.60 -2.11 29.87
CA ARG A 455 5.13 -3.23 30.65
C ARG A 455 4.42 -4.52 30.32
N LEU A 456 5.10 -5.63 30.60
CA LEU A 456 4.56 -6.97 30.50
C LEU A 456 4.84 -7.71 31.81
N MET A 457 3.83 -8.41 32.31
CA MET A 457 3.93 -9.25 33.51
C MET A 457 4.04 -10.71 33.10
N ILE A 458 5.00 -11.40 33.70
CA ILE A 458 5.26 -12.83 33.49
C ILE A 458 5.07 -13.54 34.82
N VAL A 459 4.25 -14.58 34.82
CA VAL A 459 3.98 -15.40 36.01
C VAL A 459 4.91 -16.60 36.05
N PHE A 460 5.51 -16.86 37.21
CA PHE A 460 6.44 -17.96 37.42
C PHE A 460 5.87 -18.98 38.42
N GLY A 461 5.93 -20.26 38.04
CA GLY A 461 5.65 -21.39 38.94
C GLY A 461 4.21 -21.52 39.42
N ALA A 462 3.24 -20.91 38.72
CA ALA A 462 1.83 -21.07 39.04
C ALA A 462 1.36 -22.49 38.71
N ALA A 463 0.44 -23.01 39.53
CA ALA A 463 -0.17 -24.32 39.33
C ALA A 463 -1.68 -24.25 39.07
N ASP A 464 -2.18 -25.23 38.31
CA ASP A 464 -3.62 -25.44 38.08
C ASP A 464 -4.33 -26.04 39.32
N ALA A 465 -5.64 -26.24 39.21
CA ALA A 465 -6.47 -26.82 40.28
C ALA A 465 -6.03 -28.23 40.73
N ASP A 466 -5.35 -28.97 39.84
CA ASP A 466 -4.84 -30.32 40.08
C ASP A 466 -3.39 -30.31 40.60
N GLY A 467 -2.77 -29.13 40.68
CA GLY A 467 -1.40 -28.91 41.14
C GLY A 467 -0.34 -29.16 40.07
N ASN A 468 -0.70 -29.11 38.78
CA ASN A 468 0.27 -29.17 37.69
C ASN A 468 0.76 -27.77 37.35
N ASP A 469 2.05 -27.63 37.05
CA ASP A 469 2.62 -26.36 36.61
C ASP A 469 1.95 -25.88 35.31
N ILE A 470 1.61 -24.59 35.26
CA ILE A 470 1.08 -23.92 34.08
C ILE A 470 2.25 -23.47 33.20
N ASP A 471 2.16 -23.74 31.90
CA ASP A 471 3.18 -23.39 30.90
C ASP A 471 2.52 -22.72 29.69
N GLY A 472 3.22 -21.77 29.09
CA GLY A 472 2.80 -21.07 27.87
C GLY A 472 1.91 -19.86 28.15
N THR A 473 0.97 -19.58 27.24
CA THR A 473 0.08 -18.42 27.35
C THR A 473 -1.34 -18.83 27.72
N PHE A 474 -1.94 -18.13 28.68
CA PHE A 474 -3.32 -18.36 29.10
C PHE A 474 -3.97 -17.05 29.56
N ASP A 475 -5.16 -16.75 29.04
CA ASP A 475 -5.93 -15.53 29.36
C ASP A 475 -5.12 -14.21 29.22
N GLY A 476 -4.28 -14.13 28.18
CA GLY A 476 -3.43 -12.97 27.91
C GLY A 476 -2.21 -12.83 28.83
N ILE A 477 -1.87 -13.86 29.60
CA ILE A 477 -0.73 -13.88 30.52
C ILE A 477 0.28 -14.96 30.10
N LEU A 478 1.57 -14.63 30.17
CA LEU A 478 2.66 -15.58 29.97
C LEU A 478 3.04 -16.28 31.28
N PHE A 479 3.06 -17.61 31.26
CA PHE A 479 3.40 -18.47 32.38
C PHE A 479 4.69 -19.25 32.10
N ILE A 480 5.62 -19.21 33.05
CA ILE A 480 6.84 -20.02 33.06
C ILE A 480 6.68 -21.11 34.12
N PRO A 481 6.82 -22.40 33.78
CA PRO A 481 6.43 -23.51 34.65
C PRO A 481 7.37 -23.75 35.84
N THR A 482 8.32 -22.84 36.07
CA THR A 482 9.27 -22.93 37.18
C THR A 482 9.12 -21.72 38.09
N GLY A 483 8.88 -21.94 39.38
CA GLY A 483 8.89 -20.86 40.37
C GLY A 483 10.30 -20.36 40.66
N LEU A 484 10.43 -19.10 41.06
CA LEU A 484 11.68 -18.45 41.41
C LEU A 484 12.07 -18.79 42.84
N LYS A 485 13.35 -19.04 43.11
CA LYS A 485 13.85 -19.39 44.45
C LYS A 485 15.11 -18.62 44.75
N ALA A 486 15.02 -17.57 45.56
CA ALA A 486 16.16 -16.76 45.98
C ALA A 486 17.34 -17.57 46.56
N SER A 487 17.07 -18.71 47.19
CA SER A 487 18.11 -19.64 47.68
C SER A 487 18.87 -20.43 46.60
N LYS A 488 18.44 -20.39 45.33
CA LYS A 488 18.97 -21.24 44.25
C LYS A 488 19.20 -20.51 42.93
N ASP A 489 18.27 -19.66 42.56
CA ASP A 489 18.24 -18.99 41.26
C ASP A 489 19.04 -17.69 41.33
N GLU A 490 19.68 -17.31 40.24
CA GLU A 490 20.69 -16.25 40.26
C GLU A 490 20.09 -14.89 39.93
N ALA A 491 19.54 -14.78 38.74
CA ALA A 491 18.96 -13.58 38.16
C ALA A 491 17.99 -14.01 37.05
N VAL A 492 16.98 -13.19 36.76
CA VAL A 492 16.11 -13.43 35.60
C VAL A 492 16.72 -12.77 34.38
N SER A 493 16.83 -13.50 33.27
CA SER A 493 17.39 -13.04 32.01
C SER A 493 16.48 -13.34 30.84
N ILE A 494 16.47 -12.43 29.86
CA ILE A 494 15.89 -12.62 28.53
C ILE A 494 17.04 -12.75 27.54
N PHE A 495 16.91 -13.67 26.59
CA PHE A 495 17.85 -13.90 25.51
C PHE A 495 17.15 -13.75 24.16
N ASN A 496 17.90 -13.22 23.19
CA ASN A 496 17.46 -13.15 21.80
C ASN A 496 17.22 -14.57 21.24
N PRO A 497 16.51 -14.70 20.09
CA PRO A 497 16.31 -15.99 19.42
C PRO A 497 17.63 -16.75 19.09
N ASP A 498 18.73 -16.02 18.89
CA ASP A 498 20.08 -16.59 18.69
C ASP A 498 20.80 -16.99 20.00
N LYS A 499 20.10 -16.90 21.14
CA LYS A 499 20.54 -17.17 22.51
C LYS A 499 21.61 -16.23 23.04
N THR A 500 21.84 -15.08 22.41
CA THR A 500 22.65 -14.02 23.02
C THR A 500 21.84 -13.29 24.08
N LEU A 501 22.51 -12.84 25.15
CA LEU A 501 21.85 -12.14 26.25
C LEU A 501 21.26 -10.81 25.77
N MET A 502 19.98 -10.59 26.05
CA MET A 502 19.26 -9.34 25.77
C MET A 502 19.23 -8.46 27.01
N THR A 503 18.67 -8.96 28.11
CA THR A 503 18.57 -8.22 29.38
C THR A 503 18.62 -9.17 30.57
N VAL A 504 19.04 -8.66 31.72
CA VAL A 504 19.19 -9.44 32.96
C VAL A 504 18.89 -8.58 34.17
N SER A 505 18.26 -9.18 35.18
CA SER A 505 18.07 -8.56 36.48
C SER A 505 19.38 -8.48 37.26
N GLU A 506 19.41 -7.68 38.31
CA GLU A 506 20.43 -7.86 39.34
C GLU A 506 20.23 -9.22 40.04
N LYS A 507 21.29 -9.77 40.63
CA LYS A 507 21.20 -11.05 41.33
C LYS A 507 20.33 -10.94 42.58
N PHE A 508 19.42 -11.90 42.77
CA PHE A 508 18.48 -11.93 43.91
C PHE A 508 18.78 -13.04 44.93
N ASN A 509 19.97 -13.65 44.85
CA ASN A 509 20.46 -14.67 45.77
C ASN A 509 21.59 -14.16 46.68
N GLU A 510 22.18 -15.06 47.48
CA GLU A 510 23.25 -14.72 48.42
C GLU A 510 24.51 -14.10 47.79
N ASP A 511 24.73 -14.32 46.49
CA ASP A 511 25.86 -13.76 45.73
C ASP A 511 25.57 -12.35 45.18
N GLY A 512 24.31 -11.89 45.26
CA GLY A 512 23.90 -10.57 44.83
C GLY A 512 24.25 -9.43 45.79
N PRO A 513 24.22 -8.17 45.31
CA PRO A 513 24.60 -7.01 46.13
C PRO A 513 23.66 -6.75 47.32
N PHE A 514 22.45 -7.33 47.28
CA PHE A 514 21.44 -7.21 48.34
C PHE A 514 21.29 -8.49 49.19
N GLY A 515 22.03 -9.55 48.85
CA GLY A 515 21.84 -10.88 49.42
C GLY A 515 20.57 -11.56 48.92
N GLU A 516 20.22 -12.69 49.55
CA GLU A 516 19.01 -13.44 49.24
C GLU A 516 17.76 -12.57 49.44
N LEU A 517 16.94 -12.46 48.39
CA LEU A 517 15.70 -11.69 48.42
C LEU A 517 14.73 -12.28 49.45
N GLU A 518 14.30 -11.44 50.39
CA GLU A 518 13.39 -11.85 51.47
C GLU A 518 11.95 -12.00 50.95
N ASP A 519 11.17 -12.89 51.59
CA ASP A 519 9.73 -13.01 51.37
C ASP A 519 9.03 -11.64 51.45
N ASP A 520 8.01 -11.42 50.62
CA ASP A 520 7.24 -10.17 50.58
C ASP A 520 8.05 -8.90 50.20
N LYS A 521 9.20 -9.07 49.56
CA LYS A 521 9.98 -8.00 48.93
C LYS A 521 10.24 -8.29 47.46
N SER A 522 10.31 -7.24 46.67
CA SER A 522 10.71 -7.30 45.27
C SER A 522 12.08 -6.68 45.06
N LEU A 523 12.78 -7.16 44.04
CA LEU A 523 14.00 -6.56 43.52
C LEU A 523 13.67 -5.87 42.21
N GLY A 524 13.93 -4.57 42.11
CA GLY A 524 13.61 -3.81 40.90
C GLY A 524 14.51 -2.61 40.67
N ARG A 525 14.37 -1.99 39.51
CA ARG A 525 15.06 -0.76 39.15
C ARG A 525 14.52 0.41 39.95
N VAL A 526 15.37 1.38 40.33
CA VAL A 526 14.96 2.53 41.18
C VAL A 526 13.81 3.34 40.55
N ASN A 527 13.84 3.51 39.23
CA ASN A 527 12.70 3.92 38.42
C ASN A 527 12.63 2.96 37.22
N ASP A 528 11.49 2.92 36.55
CA ASP A 528 11.33 2.13 35.32
C ASP A 528 12.49 2.35 34.34
N GLY A 529 13.17 1.26 33.97
CA GLY A 529 14.30 1.27 33.04
C GLY A 529 15.61 1.86 33.57
N ALA A 530 15.68 2.31 34.83
CA ALA A 530 16.91 2.86 35.42
C ALA A 530 18.01 1.80 35.58
N THR A 531 19.28 2.18 35.46
CA THR A 531 20.41 1.23 35.62
C THR A 531 20.66 0.78 37.06
N GLU A 532 20.18 1.53 38.04
CA GLU A 532 20.36 1.22 39.46
C GLU A 532 19.22 0.35 39.97
N TRP A 533 19.55 -0.67 40.77
CA TRP A 533 18.61 -1.59 41.39
C TRP A 533 18.45 -1.30 42.89
N GLN A 534 17.30 -1.65 43.44
CA GLN A 534 17.00 -1.63 44.87
C GLN A 534 16.03 -2.74 45.26
N VAL A 535 15.97 -3.03 46.56
CA VAL A 535 14.93 -3.88 47.14
C VAL A 535 13.79 -3.00 47.63
N PHE A 536 12.57 -3.29 47.19
CA PHE A 536 11.37 -2.60 47.63
C PHE A 536 10.72 -3.34 48.80
N ASP A 537 10.44 -2.59 49.87
CA ASP A 537 9.59 -3.07 50.98
C ASP A 537 8.09 -3.04 50.61
N VAL A 538 7.75 -2.34 49.51
CA VAL A 538 6.39 -2.26 48.94
C VAL A 538 6.52 -2.51 47.43
N PRO A 539 6.31 -3.75 46.97
CA PRO A 539 6.37 -4.12 45.56
C PRO A 539 5.37 -3.35 44.69
N THR A 540 5.68 -3.22 43.40
CA THR A 540 4.86 -2.47 42.42
C THR A 540 4.43 -3.31 41.20
N PRO A 541 3.81 -4.50 41.39
CA PRO A 541 3.41 -5.33 40.25
C PRO A 541 2.48 -4.56 39.31
N ASN A 542 2.86 -4.51 38.03
CA ASN A 542 2.13 -3.83 36.96
C ASN A 542 1.94 -2.31 37.19
N ALA A 543 2.85 -1.68 37.94
CA ALA A 543 2.85 -0.25 38.21
C ALA A 543 4.27 0.31 38.14
N SER A 544 4.41 1.60 37.80
CA SER A 544 5.74 2.21 37.77
C SER A 544 6.44 2.19 39.12
N ASN A 545 7.72 1.82 39.09
CA ASN A 545 8.59 1.87 40.27
C ASN A 545 8.72 3.32 40.78
N GLN A 546 8.70 3.52 42.10
CA GLN A 546 8.72 4.85 42.74
C GLN A 546 9.83 5.04 43.78
#